data_AF-A0A839FSQ5-F1
#
_entry.id   AF-A0A839FSQ5-F1
#
_cell.length_a   1.000
_cell.length_b   1.000
_cell.length_c   1.000
_cell.angle_alpha   90.00
_cell.angle_beta   90.00
_cell.angle_gamma   90.00
#
_symmetry.space_group_name_H-M   'P 1'
#
loop_
_entity.id
_entity.type
_entity.pdbx_description
1 polymer ?
#
loop_
_entity_poly.entity_id
_entity_poly.type
_entity_poly.pdbx_seq_one_letter_code
_entity_poly.pdbx_strand_id
1 'polypeptide(L)'
;MSWEDDHREDGLWARVEEAQGVLEEHVRAEALDTSDARVQQLRAILSILIGYRDHPDVLITPAARKNTGKVVETITSQLPGIEGIYKPPAGGTVSKFEELARNLRSWPQRGSVKLVGLTQQVQQLDSTLAGFKESASRNMEELMKEGESAADTLRASHAKTLEDLRGEIGQLSSEIQNLTNRSESVSTTVSESEGRIEEAIKTQKTEFQTERQERADQFEEVMQGQADAFQEFYNESSGRTDSLVASIESKEKDAEAILGTLAQRSTAENYGEWAKQQRRAAGWWSAIAVVLFVLAAGVFIESTFQFITSPSVIPSGESLWGEVVTRLGMTAVVLAGALYAAKEAGQHRKEERQAKARELVLTTMDPFLVNIHEDVRELIRSEAARSIFVLRDQDGSSEDEKQMSDRLRDIVRSRTREDKGQEPDGTASTHRE
;
A
#
# COMPACT_ATOMS: atom_id res chain seq x y z
N MET A 1 -86.69 41.82 -66.48
CA MET A 1 -85.56 41.71 -67.41
C MET A 1 -85.84 40.55 -68.33
N SER A 2 -85.95 40.79 -69.63
CA SER A 2 -85.99 39.70 -70.59
C SER A 2 -84.61 39.05 -70.68
N TRP A 3 -84.52 37.78 -71.07
CA TRP A 3 -83.21 37.13 -71.24
C TRP A 3 -82.35 37.87 -72.28
N GLU A 4 -83.00 38.55 -73.23
CA GLU A 4 -82.36 39.39 -74.25
C GLU A 4 -81.73 40.64 -73.62
N ASP A 5 -82.36 41.23 -72.60
CA ASP A 5 -81.79 42.33 -71.82
C ASP A 5 -80.56 41.84 -71.02
N ASP A 6 -80.68 40.69 -70.34
CA ASP A 6 -79.56 40.06 -69.62
C ASP A 6 -78.40 39.67 -70.56
N HIS A 7 -78.71 39.36 -71.82
CA HIS A 7 -77.69 39.12 -72.85
C HIS A 7 -77.05 40.44 -73.26
N ARG A 8 -77.81 41.48 -73.61
CA ARG A 8 -77.29 42.77 -74.11
C ARG A 8 -76.52 43.56 -73.06
N GLU A 9 -76.87 43.40 -71.79
CA GLU A 9 -76.22 44.03 -70.63
C GLU A 9 -75.10 43.17 -70.02
N ASP A 10 -74.80 42.01 -70.62
CA ASP A 10 -73.73 41.14 -70.15
C ASP A 10 -72.36 41.86 -70.18
N GLY A 11 -71.61 41.76 -69.08
CA GLY A 11 -70.30 42.39 -68.93
C GLY A 11 -69.26 41.92 -69.95
N LEU A 12 -69.50 40.82 -70.68
CA LEU A 12 -68.69 40.42 -71.83
C LEU A 12 -68.55 41.55 -72.85
N TRP A 13 -69.64 42.24 -73.21
CA TRP A 13 -69.62 43.20 -74.31
C TRP A 13 -68.77 44.43 -74.00
N ALA A 14 -68.86 44.93 -72.76
CA ALA A 14 -68.00 46.00 -72.27
C ALA A 14 -66.51 45.63 -72.36
N ARG A 15 -66.15 44.38 -72.04
CA ARG A 15 -64.77 43.89 -72.12
C ARG A 15 -64.28 43.75 -73.57
N VAL A 16 -65.15 43.35 -74.50
CA VAL A 16 -64.79 43.26 -75.92
C VAL A 16 -64.59 44.66 -76.51
N GLU A 17 -65.43 45.62 -76.14
CA GLU A 17 -65.27 47.03 -76.52
C GLU A 17 -64.00 47.65 -75.96
N GLU A 18 -63.68 47.39 -74.69
CA GLU A 18 -62.42 47.78 -74.06
C GLU A 18 -61.22 47.17 -74.79
N ALA A 19 -61.25 45.86 -75.07
CA ALA A 19 -60.21 45.16 -75.82
C ALA A 19 -59.98 45.79 -77.20
N GLN A 20 -61.06 46.13 -77.91
CA GLN A 20 -60.98 46.80 -79.21
C GLN A 20 -60.42 48.22 -79.07
N GLY A 21 -60.83 48.96 -78.05
CA GLY A 21 -60.32 50.31 -77.76
C GLY A 21 -58.82 50.31 -77.48
N VAL A 22 -58.35 49.43 -76.60
CA VAL A 22 -56.92 49.25 -76.28
C VAL A 22 -56.13 48.84 -77.53
N LEU A 23 -56.67 47.94 -78.36
CA LEU A 23 -56.03 47.54 -79.61
C LEU A 23 -55.90 48.73 -80.59
N GLU A 24 -56.95 49.53 -80.75
CA GLU A 24 -56.94 50.70 -81.63
C GLU A 24 -56.03 51.82 -81.12
N GLU A 25 -55.92 52.01 -79.81
CA GLU A 25 -54.99 52.96 -79.19
C GLU A 25 -53.54 52.60 -79.48
N HIS A 26 -53.15 51.33 -79.29
CA HIS A 26 -51.80 50.86 -79.58
C HIS A 26 -51.46 50.87 -81.07
N VAL A 27 -52.47 50.67 -81.94
CA VAL A 27 -52.34 50.86 -83.38
C VAL A 27 -52.07 52.34 -83.73
N ARG A 28 -52.79 53.29 -83.11
CA ARG A 28 -52.57 54.73 -83.35
C ARG A 28 -51.22 55.22 -82.80
N ALA A 29 -50.73 54.63 -81.72
CA ALA A 29 -49.43 54.94 -81.13
C ALA A 29 -48.24 54.30 -81.88
N GLU A 30 -48.48 53.69 -83.05
CA GLU A 30 -47.48 52.94 -83.86
C GLU A 30 -46.80 51.78 -83.11
N ALA A 31 -47.33 51.37 -81.95
CA ALA A 31 -46.83 50.24 -81.18
C ALA A 31 -47.25 48.89 -81.80
N LEU A 32 -48.28 48.90 -82.64
CA LEU A 32 -48.78 47.74 -83.39
C LEU A 32 -48.94 48.09 -84.87
N ASP A 33 -48.34 47.28 -85.75
CA ASP A 33 -48.44 47.48 -87.19
C ASP A 33 -49.80 47.00 -87.72
N THR A 34 -50.58 47.92 -88.30
CA THR A 34 -51.86 47.59 -88.97
C THR A 34 -51.73 46.61 -90.12
N SER A 35 -50.53 46.47 -90.70
CA SER A 35 -50.24 45.52 -91.76
C SER A 35 -50.02 44.08 -91.24
N ASP A 36 -49.81 43.90 -89.92
CA ASP A 36 -49.66 42.58 -89.32
C ASP A 36 -50.99 41.80 -89.37
N ALA A 37 -50.96 40.65 -90.04
CA ALA A 37 -52.09 39.75 -90.18
C ALA A 37 -52.69 39.32 -88.82
N ARG A 38 -51.88 39.25 -87.76
CA ARG A 38 -52.33 38.90 -86.40
C ARG A 38 -53.20 40.02 -85.79
N VAL A 39 -52.78 41.28 -85.95
CA VAL A 39 -53.57 42.44 -85.52
C VAL A 39 -54.93 42.42 -86.23
N GLN A 40 -54.92 42.19 -87.55
CA GLN A 40 -56.13 42.15 -88.36
C GLN A 40 -57.07 41.01 -87.97
N GLN A 41 -56.54 39.80 -87.71
CA GLN A 41 -57.32 38.66 -87.28
C GLN A 41 -57.96 38.86 -85.89
N LEU A 42 -57.20 39.40 -84.94
CA LEU A 42 -57.72 39.70 -83.62
C LEU A 42 -58.82 40.76 -83.69
N ARG A 43 -58.61 41.83 -84.47
CA ARG A 43 -59.61 42.86 -84.72
C ARG A 43 -60.88 42.27 -85.34
N ALA A 44 -60.75 41.38 -86.32
CA ALA A 44 -61.88 40.73 -86.97
C ALA A 44 -62.69 39.88 -85.96
N ILE A 45 -62.05 39.08 -85.13
CA ILE A 45 -62.75 38.25 -84.13
C ILE A 45 -63.48 39.12 -83.09
N LEU A 46 -62.83 40.17 -82.57
CA LEU A 46 -63.48 41.08 -81.62
C LEU A 46 -64.70 41.77 -82.27
N SER A 47 -64.59 42.16 -83.54
CA SER A 47 -65.75 42.75 -84.27
C SER A 47 -66.91 41.77 -84.45
N ILE A 48 -66.63 40.48 -84.71
CA ILE A 48 -67.66 39.45 -84.82
C ILE A 48 -68.33 39.23 -83.47
N LEU A 49 -67.57 39.22 -82.38
CA LEU A 49 -68.09 39.10 -81.03
C LEU A 49 -69.06 40.24 -80.70
N ILE A 50 -68.70 41.49 -81.00
CA ILE A 50 -69.61 42.64 -80.83
C ILE A 50 -70.89 42.46 -81.66
N GLY A 51 -70.80 41.90 -82.87
CA GLY A 51 -71.98 41.59 -83.69
C GLY A 51 -73.00 40.65 -83.02
N TYR A 52 -72.58 39.82 -82.06
CA TYR A 52 -73.51 38.99 -81.28
C TYR A 52 -74.26 39.79 -80.20
N ARG A 53 -73.73 40.93 -79.72
CA ARG A 53 -74.41 41.81 -78.77
C ARG A 53 -75.78 42.25 -79.29
N ASP A 54 -75.83 42.61 -80.57
CA ASP A 54 -77.05 43.13 -81.19
C ASP A 54 -78.07 42.05 -81.58
N HIS A 55 -77.67 40.78 -81.51
CA HIS A 55 -78.43 39.63 -81.97
C HIS A 55 -78.36 38.48 -80.95
N PRO A 56 -79.13 38.56 -79.85
CA PRO A 56 -79.14 37.53 -78.82
C PRO A 56 -79.60 36.18 -79.41
N ASP A 57 -78.79 35.14 -79.21
CA ASP A 57 -79.12 33.76 -79.58
C ASP A 57 -79.19 32.88 -78.32
N VAL A 58 -80.31 32.19 -78.12
CA VAL A 58 -80.61 31.38 -76.93
C VAL A 58 -79.56 30.28 -76.70
N LEU A 59 -78.88 29.83 -77.76
CA LEU A 59 -77.83 28.82 -77.67
C LEU A 59 -76.52 29.35 -77.07
N ILE A 60 -76.35 30.67 -76.99
CA ILE A 60 -75.19 31.31 -76.35
C ILE A 60 -75.45 31.39 -74.84
N THR A 61 -75.13 30.30 -74.14
CA THR A 61 -75.36 30.19 -72.70
C THR A 61 -74.58 31.24 -71.89
N PRO A 62 -75.07 31.65 -70.70
CA PRO A 62 -74.34 32.56 -69.81
C PRO A 62 -72.93 32.06 -69.44
N ALA A 63 -72.76 30.74 -69.31
CA ALA A 63 -71.45 30.14 -69.05
C ALA A 63 -70.48 30.32 -70.22
N ALA A 64 -70.97 30.17 -71.46
CA ALA A 64 -70.17 30.42 -72.65
C ALA A 64 -69.74 31.90 -72.74
N ARG A 65 -70.64 32.85 -72.46
CA ARG A 65 -70.31 34.28 -72.41
C ARG A 65 -69.27 34.62 -71.35
N LYS A 66 -69.42 34.07 -70.14
CA LYS A 66 -68.47 34.27 -69.03
C LYS A 66 -67.08 33.72 -69.36
N ASN A 67 -67.00 32.54 -69.99
CA ASN A 67 -65.74 31.94 -70.40
C ASN A 67 -65.06 32.78 -71.50
N THR A 68 -65.80 33.18 -72.54
CA THR A 68 -65.30 34.10 -73.58
C THR A 68 -64.81 35.41 -72.97
N GLY A 69 -65.53 35.97 -71.99
CA GLY A 69 -65.17 37.22 -71.34
C GLY A 69 -63.86 37.16 -70.56
N LYS A 70 -63.53 36.02 -69.95
CA LYS A 70 -62.22 35.82 -69.29
C LYS A 70 -61.08 35.76 -70.31
N VAL A 71 -61.32 35.13 -71.46
CA VAL A 71 -60.31 35.02 -72.53
C VAL A 71 -60.04 36.40 -73.12
N VAL A 72 -61.08 37.20 -73.39
CA VAL A 72 -60.95 38.58 -73.89
C VAL A 72 -60.22 39.50 -72.91
N GLU A 73 -60.53 39.40 -71.62
CA GLU A 73 -59.84 40.15 -70.56
C GLU A 73 -58.33 39.80 -70.51
N THR A 74 -58.01 38.51 -70.62
CA THR A 74 -56.61 38.05 -70.70
C THR A 74 -55.91 38.61 -71.93
N ILE A 75 -56.55 38.58 -73.10
CA ILE A 75 -56.01 39.13 -74.35
C ILE A 75 -55.74 40.64 -74.20
N THR A 76 -56.67 41.38 -73.61
CA THR A 76 -56.55 42.82 -73.39
C THR A 76 -55.34 43.16 -72.53
N SER A 77 -55.13 42.40 -71.44
CA SER A 77 -53.98 42.59 -70.54
C SER A 77 -52.62 42.30 -71.18
N GLN A 78 -52.60 41.56 -72.28
CA GLN A 78 -51.37 41.17 -72.98
C GLN A 78 -50.99 42.13 -74.12
N LEU A 79 -51.84 43.12 -74.45
CA LEU A 79 -51.51 44.16 -75.43
C LEU A 79 -50.50 45.17 -74.83
N PRO A 80 -49.48 45.61 -75.60
CA PRO A 80 -49.27 45.40 -77.05
C PRO A 80 -48.51 44.12 -77.44
N GLY A 81 -48.19 43.22 -76.50
CA GLY A 81 -47.42 41.99 -76.77
C GLY A 81 -48.15 40.91 -77.57
N ILE A 82 -48.47 41.17 -78.84
CA ILE A 82 -49.26 40.27 -79.71
C ILE A 82 -48.70 38.86 -79.82
N GLU A 83 -47.38 38.68 -79.75
CA GLU A 83 -46.80 37.34 -79.79
C GLU A 83 -47.29 36.45 -78.64
N GLY A 84 -47.52 37.01 -77.46
CA GLY A 84 -48.01 36.27 -76.29
C GLY A 84 -49.44 35.78 -76.44
N ILE A 85 -50.26 36.47 -77.25
CA ILE A 85 -51.66 36.10 -77.51
C ILE A 85 -51.76 34.88 -78.44
N TYR A 86 -50.82 34.76 -79.39
CA TYR A 86 -50.80 33.70 -80.40
C TYR A 86 -49.93 32.50 -80.02
N LYS A 87 -49.00 32.64 -79.07
CA LYS A 87 -48.21 31.53 -78.55
C LYS A 87 -48.96 30.85 -77.39
N PRO A 88 -48.97 29.51 -77.33
CA PRO A 88 -49.50 28.81 -76.16
C PRO A 88 -48.65 29.15 -74.92
N PRO A 89 -49.25 29.35 -73.74
CA PRO A 89 -48.50 29.55 -72.51
C PRO A 89 -47.68 28.30 -72.18
N ALA A 90 -46.56 28.44 -71.46
CA ALA A 90 -45.70 27.30 -71.11
C ALA A 90 -46.51 26.22 -70.35
N GLY A 91 -46.70 25.05 -70.99
CA GLY A 91 -47.51 23.93 -70.47
C GLY A 91 -48.97 23.90 -70.93
N GLY A 92 -49.43 24.89 -71.71
CA GLY A 92 -50.75 24.89 -72.36
C GLY A 92 -50.70 24.34 -73.78
N THR A 93 -51.80 23.73 -74.24
CA THR A 93 -51.90 23.16 -75.59
C THR A 93 -52.48 24.11 -76.64
N VAL A 94 -53.03 25.26 -76.22
CA VAL A 94 -53.82 26.16 -77.07
C VAL A 94 -53.47 27.62 -76.73
N SER A 95 -53.29 28.47 -77.75
CA SER A 95 -53.07 29.91 -77.55
C SER A 95 -54.34 30.64 -77.12
N LYS A 96 -54.24 31.84 -76.54
CA LYS A 96 -55.42 32.59 -76.10
C LYS A 96 -56.29 33.04 -77.28
N PHE A 97 -55.68 33.34 -78.41
CA PHE A 97 -56.39 33.55 -79.66
C PHE A 97 -57.17 32.31 -80.10
N GLU A 98 -56.55 31.12 -80.07
CA GLU A 98 -57.20 29.89 -80.49
C GLU A 98 -58.30 29.45 -79.52
N GLU A 99 -58.13 29.69 -78.21
CA GLU A 99 -59.17 29.50 -77.20
C GLU A 99 -60.39 30.39 -77.50
N LEU A 100 -60.16 31.66 -77.85
CA LEU A 100 -61.22 32.58 -78.26
C LEU A 100 -61.92 32.11 -79.54
N ALA A 101 -61.16 31.69 -80.55
CA ALA A 101 -61.69 31.20 -81.82
C ALA A 101 -62.50 29.90 -81.64
N ARG A 102 -62.06 28.98 -80.77
CA ARG A 102 -62.80 27.75 -80.43
C ARG A 102 -64.13 28.06 -79.75
N ASN A 103 -64.13 29.00 -78.80
CA ASN A 103 -65.35 29.45 -78.15
C ASN A 103 -66.32 30.11 -79.15
N LEU A 104 -65.81 30.90 -80.10
CA LEU A 104 -66.66 31.52 -81.12
C LEU A 104 -67.20 30.50 -82.14
N ARG A 105 -66.42 29.47 -82.49
CA ARG A 105 -66.86 28.43 -83.43
C ARG A 105 -67.97 27.55 -82.84
N SER A 106 -68.01 27.37 -81.53
CA SER A 106 -69.08 26.62 -80.85
C SER A 106 -70.39 27.40 -80.76
N TRP A 107 -70.36 28.71 -81.03
CA TRP A 107 -71.57 29.51 -81.12
C TRP A 107 -72.27 29.23 -82.46
N PRO A 108 -73.62 29.23 -82.47
CA PRO A 108 -74.40 28.91 -83.65
C PRO A 108 -73.98 29.78 -84.83
N GLN A 109 -73.39 29.14 -85.84
CA GLN A 109 -73.06 29.80 -87.10
C GLN A 109 -74.36 30.02 -87.86
N ARG A 110 -74.62 31.25 -88.32
CA ARG A 110 -75.79 31.56 -89.16
C ARG A 110 -75.65 30.86 -90.51
N GLY A 111 -76.12 29.61 -90.59
CA GLY A 111 -76.16 28.80 -91.80
C GLY A 111 -77.41 27.91 -91.78
N SER A 112 -78.30 28.13 -92.74
CA SER A 112 -79.59 27.42 -92.86
C SER A 112 -79.39 25.91 -93.06
N VAL A 113 -79.65 25.10 -92.03
CA VAL A 113 -79.76 23.64 -92.18
C VAL A 113 -81.13 23.32 -92.79
N LYS A 114 -81.14 22.89 -94.06
CA LYS A 114 -82.36 22.46 -94.76
C LYS A 114 -82.82 21.10 -94.23
N LEU A 115 -84.02 21.06 -93.63
CA LEU A 115 -84.72 19.85 -93.24
C LEU A 115 -85.29 19.12 -94.48
N VAL A 116 -84.70 17.99 -94.86
CA VAL A 116 -85.35 16.95 -95.68
C VAL A 116 -84.84 15.59 -95.18
N GLY A 117 -85.69 14.78 -94.54
CA GLY A 117 -85.33 13.41 -94.14
C GLY A 117 -86.02 12.79 -92.91
N LEU A 118 -87.03 13.44 -92.31
CA LEU A 118 -87.60 13.00 -91.03
C LEU A 118 -88.34 11.64 -91.06
N THR A 119 -88.76 11.15 -92.23
CA THR A 119 -89.57 9.92 -92.34
C THR A 119 -88.75 8.63 -92.35
N GLN A 120 -87.47 8.68 -92.72
CA GLN A 120 -86.60 7.49 -92.77
C GLN A 120 -85.94 7.18 -91.41
N GLN A 121 -85.83 8.20 -90.54
CA GLN A 121 -85.25 8.07 -89.20
C GLN A 121 -86.21 7.40 -88.21
N VAL A 122 -87.53 7.54 -88.37
CA VAL A 122 -88.52 6.95 -87.45
C VAL A 122 -88.53 5.41 -87.52
N GLN A 123 -88.37 4.84 -88.71
CA GLN A 123 -88.37 3.39 -88.90
C GLN A 123 -87.06 2.71 -88.47
N GLN A 124 -85.94 3.42 -88.55
CA GLN A 124 -84.67 3.00 -87.95
C GLN A 124 -84.69 3.13 -86.42
N LEU A 125 -85.49 4.04 -85.86
CA LEU A 125 -85.65 4.20 -84.43
C LEU A 125 -86.31 2.99 -83.78
N ASP A 126 -87.37 2.43 -84.39
CA ASP A 126 -88.09 1.28 -83.80
C ASP A 126 -87.24 0.00 -83.80
N SER A 127 -86.45 -0.25 -84.85
CA SER A 127 -85.58 -1.43 -84.92
C SER A 127 -84.36 -1.30 -84.01
N THR A 128 -83.81 -0.09 -83.85
CA THR A 128 -82.75 0.19 -82.88
C THR A 128 -83.26 0.13 -81.44
N LEU A 129 -84.50 0.53 -81.18
CA LEU A 129 -85.13 0.42 -79.86
C LEU A 129 -85.39 -1.04 -79.48
N ALA A 130 -85.84 -1.87 -80.42
CA ALA A 130 -86.01 -3.31 -80.19
C ALA A 130 -84.66 -4.01 -79.95
N GLY A 131 -83.65 -3.72 -80.78
CA GLY A 131 -82.29 -4.24 -80.59
C GLY A 131 -81.62 -3.75 -79.31
N PHE A 132 -81.87 -2.49 -78.93
CA PHE A 132 -81.43 -1.93 -77.65
C PHE A 132 -82.10 -2.62 -76.48
N LYS A 133 -83.41 -2.89 -76.54
CA LYS A 133 -84.13 -3.61 -75.48
C LYS A 133 -83.58 -5.03 -75.30
N GLU A 134 -83.31 -5.74 -76.40
CA GLU A 134 -82.75 -7.10 -76.34
C GLU A 134 -81.30 -7.10 -75.83
N SER A 135 -80.47 -6.15 -76.29
CA SER A 135 -79.10 -5.97 -75.79
C SER A 135 -79.07 -5.52 -74.34
N ALA A 136 -79.99 -4.65 -73.92
CA ALA A 136 -80.10 -4.18 -72.54
C ALA A 136 -80.52 -5.33 -71.62
N SER A 137 -81.46 -6.19 -72.03
CA SER A 137 -81.84 -7.38 -71.27
C SER A 137 -80.69 -8.38 -71.14
N ARG A 138 -79.95 -8.66 -72.22
CA ARG A 138 -78.76 -9.54 -72.18
C ARG A 138 -77.66 -8.96 -71.29
N ASN A 139 -77.36 -7.67 -71.44
CA ASN A 139 -76.36 -7.01 -70.61
C ASN A 139 -76.80 -6.96 -69.13
N MET A 140 -78.10 -6.79 -68.85
CA MET A 140 -78.63 -6.81 -67.49
C MET A 140 -78.53 -8.22 -66.88
N GLU A 141 -78.85 -9.27 -67.64
CA GLU A 141 -78.70 -10.66 -67.21
C GLU A 141 -77.23 -11.04 -66.99
N GLU A 142 -76.33 -10.60 -67.88
CA GLU A 142 -74.88 -10.79 -67.74
C GLU A 142 -74.32 -10.03 -66.54
N LEU A 143 -74.72 -8.76 -66.33
CA LEU A 143 -74.35 -7.98 -65.14
C LEU A 143 -74.89 -8.58 -63.85
N MET A 144 -76.11 -9.14 -63.86
CA MET A 144 -76.65 -9.85 -62.70
C MET A 144 -75.84 -11.11 -62.39
N LYS A 145 -75.48 -11.88 -63.42
CA LYS A 145 -74.65 -13.08 -63.27
C LYS A 145 -73.22 -12.77 -62.82
N GLU A 146 -72.62 -11.72 -63.36
CA GLU A 146 -71.31 -11.23 -62.96
C GLU A 146 -71.34 -10.66 -61.53
N GLY A 147 -72.41 -9.93 -61.17
CA GLY A 147 -72.65 -9.45 -59.82
C GLY A 147 -72.85 -10.58 -58.80
N GLU A 148 -73.57 -11.63 -59.15
CA GLU A 148 -73.75 -12.82 -58.32
C GLU A 148 -72.43 -13.59 -58.13
N SER A 149 -71.68 -13.79 -59.21
CA SER A 149 -70.35 -14.42 -59.14
C SER A 149 -69.34 -13.58 -58.34
N ALA A 150 -69.36 -12.26 -58.49
CA ALA A 150 -68.55 -11.34 -57.69
C ALA A 150 -68.95 -11.39 -56.21
N ALA A 151 -70.26 -11.48 -55.90
CA ALA A 151 -70.73 -11.62 -54.53
C ALA A 151 -70.30 -12.97 -53.91
N ASP A 152 -70.34 -14.06 -54.67
CA ASP A 152 -69.93 -15.38 -54.18
C ASP A 152 -68.42 -15.49 -53.99
N THR A 153 -67.62 -14.92 -54.89
CA THR A 153 -66.16 -14.85 -54.71
C THR A 153 -65.77 -13.99 -53.51
N LEU A 154 -66.47 -12.88 -53.28
CA LEU A 154 -66.28 -12.03 -52.10
C LEU A 154 -66.70 -12.75 -50.81
N ARG A 155 -67.82 -13.47 -50.80
CA ARG A 155 -68.22 -14.30 -49.65
C ARG A 155 -67.20 -15.39 -49.36
N ALA A 156 -66.71 -16.07 -50.39
CA ALA A 156 -65.70 -17.12 -50.24
C ALA A 156 -64.36 -16.56 -49.72
N SER A 157 -63.92 -15.39 -50.21
CA SER A 157 -62.69 -14.76 -49.73
C SER A 157 -62.83 -14.30 -48.28
N HIS A 158 -63.95 -13.67 -47.89
CA HIS A 158 -64.20 -13.31 -46.49
C HIS A 158 -64.29 -14.53 -45.58
N ALA A 159 -64.96 -15.60 -46.01
CA ALA A 159 -65.02 -16.85 -45.24
C ALA A 159 -63.62 -17.43 -45.03
N LYS A 160 -62.78 -17.41 -46.06
CA LYS A 160 -61.38 -17.86 -45.96
C LYS A 160 -60.56 -16.97 -45.02
N THR A 161 -60.63 -15.64 -45.15
CA THR A 161 -59.92 -14.72 -44.25
C THR A 161 -60.36 -14.87 -42.80
N LEU A 162 -61.66 -15.08 -42.55
CA LEU A 162 -62.16 -15.34 -41.19
C LEU A 162 -61.64 -16.66 -40.62
N GLU A 163 -61.50 -17.69 -41.46
CA GLU A 163 -60.93 -18.97 -41.03
C GLU A 163 -59.42 -18.85 -40.76
N ASP A 164 -58.68 -18.16 -41.63
CA ASP A 164 -57.24 -17.90 -41.45
C ASP A 164 -57.00 -17.09 -40.16
N LEU A 165 -57.77 -16.02 -39.92
CA LEU A 165 -57.68 -15.21 -38.68
C LEU A 165 -58.05 -16.02 -37.43
N ARG A 166 -59.05 -16.90 -37.50
CA ARG A 166 -59.36 -17.81 -36.39
C ARG A 166 -58.21 -18.78 -36.11
N GLY A 167 -57.56 -19.28 -37.17
CA GLY A 167 -56.36 -20.09 -37.07
C GLY A 167 -55.21 -19.35 -36.37
N GLU A 168 -54.91 -18.13 -36.80
CA GLU A 168 -53.88 -17.27 -36.20
C GLU A 168 -54.19 -16.95 -34.73
N ILE A 169 -55.43 -16.58 -34.41
CA ILE A 169 -55.86 -16.33 -33.02
C ILE A 169 -55.65 -17.57 -32.15
N GLY A 170 -55.98 -18.77 -32.67
CA GLY A 170 -55.75 -20.03 -31.97
C GLY A 170 -54.25 -20.29 -31.72
N GLN A 171 -53.40 -20.02 -32.71
CA GLN A 171 -51.95 -20.16 -32.58
C GLN A 171 -51.36 -19.17 -31.57
N LEU A 172 -51.71 -17.88 -31.68
CA LEU A 172 -51.26 -16.85 -30.74
C LEU A 172 -51.73 -17.15 -29.31
N SER A 173 -52.97 -17.63 -29.15
CA SER A 173 -53.48 -18.03 -27.82
C SER A 173 -52.66 -19.18 -27.22
N SER A 174 -52.27 -20.17 -28.03
CA SER A 174 -51.44 -21.29 -27.59
C SER A 174 -50.03 -20.82 -27.22
N GLU A 175 -49.45 -19.90 -28.01
CA GLU A 175 -48.12 -19.33 -27.74
C GLU A 175 -48.12 -18.47 -26.47
N ILE A 176 -49.15 -17.65 -26.25
CA ILE A 176 -49.33 -16.87 -25.02
C ILE A 176 -49.43 -17.80 -23.81
N GLN A 177 -50.18 -18.91 -23.91
CA GLN A 177 -50.30 -19.87 -22.83
C GLN A 177 -48.96 -20.55 -22.52
N ASN A 178 -48.19 -20.91 -23.55
CA ASN A 178 -46.86 -21.50 -23.39
C ASN A 178 -45.88 -20.50 -22.75
N LEU A 179 -45.85 -19.25 -23.23
CA LEU A 179 -45.03 -18.19 -22.65
C LEU A 179 -45.40 -17.90 -21.19
N THR A 180 -46.68 -17.95 -20.86
CA THR A 180 -47.17 -17.77 -19.49
C THR A 180 -46.65 -18.90 -18.59
N ASN A 181 -46.82 -20.16 -18.99
CA ASN A 181 -46.32 -21.32 -18.24
C ASN A 181 -44.79 -21.28 -18.08
N ARG A 182 -44.06 -20.86 -19.12
CA ARG A 182 -42.60 -20.70 -19.07
C ARG A 182 -42.19 -19.57 -18.14
N SER A 183 -42.92 -18.46 -18.13
CA SER A 183 -42.69 -17.34 -17.21
C SER A 183 -42.91 -17.76 -15.75
N GLU A 184 -43.98 -18.50 -15.45
CA GLU A 184 -44.25 -19.03 -14.10
C GLU A 184 -43.17 -20.03 -13.66
N SER A 185 -42.74 -20.92 -14.56
CA SER A 185 -41.65 -21.86 -14.29
C SER A 185 -40.33 -21.14 -14.00
N VAL A 186 -39.96 -20.15 -14.82
CA VAL A 186 -38.75 -19.33 -14.59
C VAL A 186 -38.85 -18.57 -13.27
N SER A 187 -40.00 -17.95 -12.98
CA SER A 187 -40.22 -17.24 -11.71
C SER A 187 -40.05 -18.16 -10.51
N THR A 188 -40.55 -19.40 -10.60
CA THR A 188 -40.41 -20.40 -9.53
C THR A 188 -38.95 -20.80 -9.35
N THR A 189 -38.23 -21.10 -10.44
CA THR A 189 -36.80 -21.44 -10.38
C THR A 189 -35.95 -20.30 -9.83
N VAL A 190 -36.25 -19.05 -10.20
CA VAL A 190 -35.56 -17.87 -9.66
C VAL A 190 -35.77 -17.79 -8.15
N SER A 191 -37.01 -17.89 -7.67
CA SER A 191 -37.32 -17.86 -6.23
C SER A 191 -36.64 -18.99 -5.45
N GLU A 192 -36.64 -20.21 -6.01
CA GLU A 192 -35.91 -21.34 -5.42
C GLU A 192 -34.40 -21.11 -5.39
N SER A 193 -33.83 -20.54 -6.45
CA SER A 193 -32.40 -20.22 -6.53
C SER A 193 -32.01 -19.13 -5.52
N GLU A 194 -32.86 -18.12 -5.33
CA GLU A 194 -32.66 -17.06 -4.34
C GLU A 194 -32.64 -17.64 -2.93
N GLY A 195 -33.60 -18.51 -2.60
CA GLY A 195 -33.63 -19.21 -1.31
C GLY A 195 -32.40 -20.09 -1.07
N ARG A 196 -31.93 -20.81 -2.10
CA ARG A 196 -30.70 -21.62 -2.01
C ARG A 196 -29.45 -20.78 -1.83
N ILE A 197 -29.36 -19.63 -2.50
CA ILE A 197 -28.24 -18.70 -2.37
C ILE A 197 -28.24 -18.08 -0.98
N GLU A 198 -29.40 -17.66 -0.46
CA GLU A 198 -29.51 -17.08 0.88
C GLU A 198 -29.11 -18.10 1.96
N GLU A 199 -29.57 -19.35 1.87
CA GLU A 199 -29.19 -20.40 2.81
C GLU A 199 -27.70 -20.75 2.71
N ALA A 200 -27.14 -20.80 1.49
CA ALA A 200 -25.71 -21.01 1.29
C ALA A 200 -24.86 -19.88 1.89
N ILE A 201 -25.26 -18.62 1.68
CA ILE A 201 -24.60 -17.45 2.27
C ILE A 201 -24.67 -17.50 3.80
N LYS A 202 -25.84 -17.84 4.35
CA LYS A 202 -26.03 -17.95 5.81
C LYS A 202 -25.17 -19.07 6.41
N THR A 203 -25.12 -20.22 5.75
CA THR A 203 -24.31 -21.37 6.16
C THR A 203 -22.83 -21.00 6.13
N GLN A 204 -22.35 -20.49 4.99
CA GLN A 204 -20.95 -20.10 4.83
C GLN A 204 -20.54 -18.99 5.81
N LYS A 205 -21.41 -18.02 6.09
CA LYS A 205 -21.16 -16.97 7.09
C LYS A 205 -21.02 -17.56 8.49
N THR A 206 -21.87 -18.52 8.84
CA THR A 206 -21.85 -19.19 10.15
C THR A 206 -20.59 -20.04 10.29
N GLU A 207 -20.29 -20.89 9.31
CA GLU A 207 -19.07 -21.70 9.28
C GLU A 207 -17.81 -20.82 9.37
N PHE A 208 -17.73 -19.75 8.59
CA PHE A 208 -16.61 -18.82 8.63
C PHE A 208 -16.45 -18.14 9.99
N GLN A 209 -17.56 -17.76 10.64
CA GLN A 209 -17.53 -17.17 11.98
C GLN A 209 -17.07 -18.18 13.03
N THR A 210 -17.55 -19.42 12.97
CA THR A 210 -17.15 -20.51 13.86
C THR A 210 -15.66 -20.83 13.69
N GLU A 211 -15.18 -21.07 12.47
CA GLU A 211 -13.77 -21.35 12.20
C GLU A 211 -12.85 -20.19 12.57
N ARG A 212 -13.33 -18.95 12.44
CA ARG A 212 -12.58 -17.77 12.87
C ARG A 212 -12.46 -17.72 14.39
N GLN A 213 -13.53 -18.06 15.11
CA GLN A 213 -13.52 -18.12 16.57
C GLN A 213 -12.62 -19.25 17.06
N GLU A 214 -12.77 -20.46 16.51
CA GLU A 214 -11.91 -21.60 16.86
C GLU A 214 -10.42 -21.32 16.61
N ARG A 215 -10.08 -20.66 15.49
CA ARG A 215 -8.69 -20.23 15.23
C ARG A 215 -8.21 -19.16 16.20
N ALA A 216 -9.08 -18.25 16.63
CA ALA A 216 -8.73 -17.24 17.62
C ALA A 216 -8.46 -17.89 18.98
N ASP A 217 -9.31 -18.82 19.41
CA ASP A 217 -9.18 -19.54 20.67
C ASP A 217 -7.91 -20.41 20.67
N GLN A 218 -7.66 -21.16 19.58
CA GLN A 218 -6.42 -21.94 19.41
C GLN A 218 -5.17 -21.05 19.40
N PHE A 219 -5.24 -19.88 18.76
CA PHE A 219 -4.13 -18.94 18.75
C PHE A 219 -3.86 -18.38 20.16
N GLU A 220 -4.91 -18.05 20.92
CA GLU A 220 -4.79 -17.61 22.30
C GLU A 220 -4.18 -18.70 23.20
N GLU A 221 -4.63 -19.94 23.07
CA GLU A 221 -4.08 -21.09 23.79
C GLU A 221 -2.59 -21.30 23.48
N VAL A 222 -2.20 -21.25 22.20
CA VAL A 222 -0.79 -21.37 21.79
C VAL A 222 0.05 -20.20 22.32
N MET A 223 -0.47 -18.98 22.25
CA MET A 223 0.24 -17.79 22.76
C MET A 223 0.42 -17.85 24.27
N GLN A 224 -0.58 -18.29 25.01
CA GLN A 224 -0.51 -18.46 26.44
C GLN A 224 0.47 -19.57 26.82
N GLY A 225 0.42 -20.72 26.14
CA GLY A 225 1.38 -21.81 26.33
C GLY A 225 2.83 -21.39 26.04
N GLN A 226 3.06 -20.55 25.01
CA GLN A 226 4.38 -19.99 24.74
C GLN A 226 4.83 -18.99 25.81
N ALA A 227 3.92 -18.16 26.33
CA ALA A 227 4.23 -17.22 27.41
C ALA A 227 4.62 -17.96 28.69
N ASP A 228 3.88 -19.02 29.05
CA ASP A 228 4.17 -19.87 30.21
C ASP A 228 5.52 -20.58 30.05
N ALA A 229 5.79 -21.18 28.89
CA ALA A 229 7.07 -21.83 28.59
C ALA A 229 8.25 -20.85 28.62
N PHE A 230 8.05 -19.62 28.13
CA PHE A 230 9.07 -18.57 28.19
C PHE A 230 9.33 -18.13 29.64
N GLN A 231 8.29 -17.99 30.45
CA GLN A 231 8.41 -17.64 31.86
C GLN A 231 9.13 -18.74 32.65
N GLU A 232 8.83 -20.01 32.39
CA GLU A 232 9.52 -21.15 32.98
C GLU A 232 11.01 -21.17 32.58
N PHE A 233 11.30 -21.01 31.28
CA PHE A 233 12.68 -20.92 30.78
C PHE A 233 13.44 -19.75 31.42
N TYR A 234 12.80 -18.58 31.55
CA TYR A 234 13.41 -17.42 32.19
C TYR A 234 13.74 -17.70 33.66
N ASN A 235 12.81 -18.26 34.42
CA ASN A 235 13.03 -18.60 35.82
C ASN A 235 14.13 -19.67 35.99
N GLU A 236 14.14 -20.69 35.14
CA GLU A 236 15.19 -21.73 35.16
C GLU A 236 16.56 -21.14 34.81
N SER A 237 16.63 -20.31 33.77
CA SER A 237 17.87 -19.66 33.36
C SER A 237 18.38 -18.70 34.43
N SER A 238 17.50 -17.90 35.04
CA SER A 238 17.87 -17.00 36.15
C SER A 238 18.41 -17.80 37.34
N GLY A 239 17.71 -18.87 37.76
CA GLY A 239 18.17 -19.71 38.86
C GLY A 239 19.52 -20.39 38.58
N ARG A 240 19.77 -20.82 37.34
CA ARG A 240 21.08 -21.35 36.92
C ARG A 240 22.16 -20.27 37.00
N THR A 241 21.89 -19.07 36.51
CA THR A 241 22.83 -17.94 36.61
C THR A 241 23.15 -17.59 38.06
N ASP A 242 22.14 -17.49 38.92
CA ASP A 242 22.34 -17.19 40.35
C ASP A 242 23.18 -18.29 41.03
N SER A 243 22.91 -19.56 40.72
CA SER A 243 23.71 -20.67 41.25
C SER A 243 25.16 -20.66 40.75
N LEU A 244 25.38 -20.25 39.50
CA LEU A 244 26.72 -20.14 38.91
C LEU A 244 27.48 -18.98 39.53
N VAL A 245 26.83 -17.83 39.73
CA VAL A 245 27.40 -16.66 40.42
C VAL A 245 27.79 -17.05 41.85
N ALA A 246 26.90 -17.69 42.60
CA ALA A 246 27.21 -18.17 43.95
C ALA A 246 28.37 -19.18 43.96
N SER A 247 28.47 -20.05 42.95
CA SER A 247 29.60 -20.98 42.81
C SER A 247 30.91 -20.26 42.49
N ILE A 248 30.88 -19.22 41.65
CA ILE A 248 32.05 -18.40 41.33
C ILE A 248 32.52 -17.65 42.58
N GLU A 249 31.62 -16.99 43.30
CA GLU A 249 31.94 -16.29 44.55
C GLU A 249 32.52 -17.24 45.63
N SER A 250 31.98 -18.46 45.74
CA SER A 250 32.53 -19.48 46.63
C SER A 250 33.95 -19.89 46.21
N LYS A 251 34.18 -20.09 44.92
CA LYS A 251 35.50 -20.47 44.38
C LYS A 251 36.52 -19.33 44.51
N GLU A 252 36.08 -18.08 44.39
CA GLU A 252 36.91 -16.90 44.64
C GLU A 252 37.37 -16.88 46.10
N LYS A 253 36.47 -17.06 47.06
CA LYS A 253 36.82 -17.16 48.49
C LYS A 253 37.76 -18.34 48.78
N ASP A 254 37.52 -19.50 48.18
CA ASP A 254 38.41 -20.66 48.33
C ASP A 254 39.81 -20.36 47.75
N ALA A 255 39.87 -19.70 46.59
CA ALA A 255 41.12 -19.30 45.96
C ALA A 255 41.87 -18.25 46.81
N GLU A 256 41.18 -17.26 47.39
CA GLU A 256 41.76 -16.29 48.32
C GLU A 256 42.33 -16.97 49.57
N ALA A 257 41.60 -17.93 50.15
CA ALA A 257 42.08 -18.68 51.32
C ALA A 257 43.30 -19.54 50.99
N ILE A 258 43.31 -20.20 49.83
CA ILE A 258 44.46 -21.00 49.36
C ILE A 258 45.65 -20.10 49.06
N LEU A 259 45.46 -18.97 48.38
CA LEU A 259 46.54 -18.03 48.08
C LEU A 259 47.10 -17.40 49.36
N GLY A 260 46.26 -17.05 50.33
CA GLY A 260 46.68 -16.54 51.62
C GLY A 260 47.55 -17.54 52.39
N THR A 261 47.10 -18.80 52.49
CA THR A 261 47.86 -19.86 53.16
C THR A 261 49.14 -20.24 52.42
N LEU A 262 49.12 -20.25 51.08
CA LEU A 262 50.30 -20.55 50.26
C LEU A 262 51.34 -19.44 50.32
N ALA A 263 50.94 -18.17 50.22
CA ALA A 263 51.84 -17.02 50.31
C ALA A 263 52.55 -16.98 51.67
N GLN A 264 51.81 -17.24 52.75
CA GLN A 264 52.37 -17.29 54.10
C GLN A 264 53.33 -18.46 54.29
N ARG A 265 52.95 -19.67 53.85
CA ARG A 265 53.80 -20.86 53.95
C ARG A 265 55.07 -20.74 53.12
N SER A 266 54.97 -20.23 51.90
CA SER A 266 56.13 -20.00 51.02
C SER A 266 57.10 -18.99 51.63
N THR A 267 56.59 -17.89 52.19
CA THR A 267 57.43 -16.88 52.84
C THR A 267 58.15 -17.45 54.07
N ALA A 268 57.45 -18.23 54.90
CA ALA A 268 58.05 -18.89 56.06
C ALA A 268 59.10 -19.93 55.68
N GLU A 269 58.84 -20.75 54.66
CA GLU A 269 59.77 -21.77 54.17
C GLU A 269 61.07 -21.15 53.62
N ASN A 270 60.98 -20.06 52.87
CA ASN A 270 62.15 -19.31 52.37
C ASN A 270 63.05 -18.81 53.51
N TYR A 271 62.47 -18.30 54.62
CA TYR A 271 63.25 -17.89 55.78
C TYR A 271 63.90 -19.08 56.51
N GLY A 272 63.21 -20.22 56.56
CA GLY A 272 63.76 -21.47 57.12
C GLY A 272 64.91 -22.05 56.30
N GLU A 273 64.82 -22.01 54.98
CA GLU A 273 65.93 -22.38 54.10
C GLU A 273 67.13 -21.45 54.25
N TRP A 274 66.90 -20.14 54.30
CA TRP A 274 67.96 -19.15 54.54
C TRP A 274 68.65 -19.37 55.89
N ALA A 275 67.89 -19.64 56.96
CA ALA A 275 68.46 -19.95 58.28
C ALA A 275 69.34 -21.21 58.25
N LYS A 276 68.92 -22.27 57.55
CA LYS A 276 69.71 -23.50 57.39
C LYS A 276 71.03 -23.26 56.63
N GLN A 277 71.00 -22.42 55.58
CA GLN A 277 72.21 -22.06 54.85
C GLN A 277 73.20 -21.30 55.74
N GLN A 278 72.71 -20.31 56.51
CA GLN A 278 73.59 -19.55 57.41
C GLN A 278 74.15 -20.36 58.58
N ARG A 279 73.40 -21.35 59.09
CA ARG A 279 73.92 -22.31 60.07
C ARG A 279 75.10 -23.11 59.53
N ARG A 280 75.01 -23.57 58.27
CA ARG A 280 76.08 -24.33 57.61
C ARG A 280 77.31 -23.45 57.39
N ALA A 281 77.12 -22.22 56.91
CA ALA A 281 78.21 -21.25 56.76
C ALA A 281 78.89 -20.96 58.11
N ALA A 282 78.12 -20.70 59.16
CA ALA A 282 78.63 -20.51 60.52
C ALA A 282 79.43 -21.72 61.02
N GLY A 283 78.97 -22.94 60.74
CA GLY A 283 79.67 -24.17 61.09
C GLY A 283 81.00 -24.30 60.35
N TRP A 284 81.02 -24.01 59.05
CA TRP A 284 82.22 -24.04 58.22
C TRP A 284 83.26 -23.01 58.67
N TRP A 285 82.85 -21.76 58.92
CA TRP A 285 83.73 -20.71 59.45
C TRP A 285 84.22 -21.00 60.87
N SER A 286 83.38 -21.60 61.72
CA SER A 286 83.79 -22.04 63.06
C SER A 286 84.87 -23.13 62.95
N ALA A 287 84.72 -24.08 62.03
CA ALA A 287 85.72 -25.12 61.80
C ALA A 287 87.04 -24.52 61.29
N ILE A 288 87.00 -23.57 60.34
CA ILE A 288 88.19 -22.85 59.86
C ILE A 288 88.88 -22.12 61.01
N ALA A 289 88.13 -21.38 61.83
CA ALA A 289 88.68 -20.66 62.96
C ALA A 289 89.40 -21.61 63.93
N VAL A 290 88.78 -22.76 64.28
CA VAL A 290 89.38 -23.77 65.15
C VAL A 290 90.66 -24.33 64.54
N VAL A 291 90.67 -24.67 63.25
CA VAL A 291 91.88 -25.17 62.55
C VAL A 291 93.00 -24.12 62.59
N LEU A 292 92.70 -22.85 62.30
CA LEU A 292 93.68 -21.77 62.35
C LEU A 292 94.20 -21.51 63.78
N PHE A 293 93.35 -21.59 64.79
CA PHE A 293 93.77 -21.48 66.19
C PHE A 293 94.69 -22.64 66.61
N VAL A 294 94.39 -23.87 66.18
CA VAL A 294 95.24 -25.05 66.44
C VAL A 294 96.58 -24.91 65.72
N LEU A 295 96.59 -24.42 64.47
CA LEU A 295 97.83 -24.15 63.74
C LEU A 295 98.66 -23.03 64.40
N ALA A 296 98.03 -21.92 64.79
CA ALA A 296 98.69 -20.83 65.50
C ALA A 296 99.29 -21.31 66.83
N ALA A 297 98.53 -22.10 67.60
CA ALA A 297 99.01 -22.70 68.85
C ALA A 297 100.15 -23.70 68.59
N GLY A 298 100.07 -24.51 67.54
CA GLY A 298 101.11 -25.44 67.14
C GLY A 298 102.42 -24.74 66.79
N VAL A 299 102.37 -23.71 65.93
CA VAL A 299 103.53 -22.87 65.57
C VAL A 299 104.10 -22.18 66.80
N PHE A 300 103.24 -21.67 67.69
CA PHE A 300 103.68 -21.03 68.93
C PHE A 300 104.36 -22.02 69.89
N ILE A 301 103.81 -23.22 70.08
CA ILE A 301 104.38 -24.28 70.92
C ILE A 301 105.70 -24.77 70.34
N GLU A 302 105.77 -25.04 69.04
CA GLU A 302 107.01 -25.44 68.36
C GLU A 302 108.09 -24.36 68.51
N SER A 303 107.73 -23.09 68.26
CA SER A 303 108.64 -21.96 68.41
C SER A 303 109.15 -21.81 69.84
N THR A 304 108.28 -21.98 70.84
CA THR A 304 108.66 -21.89 72.26
C THR A 304 109.53 -23.07 72.69
N PHE A 305 109.21 -24.28 72.23
CA PHE A 305 109.95 -25.49 72.56
C PHE A 305 111.37 -25.45 71.96
N GLN A 306 111.53 -25.05 70.69
CA GLN A 306 112.84 -24.88 70.05
C GLN A 306 113.69 -23.82 70.78
N PHE A 307 113.07 -22.71 71.21
CA PHE A 307 113.75 -21.65 71.96
C PHE A 307 114.28 -22.13 73.33
N ILE A 308 113.54 -23.01 74.02
CA ILE A 308 113.94 -23.54 75.34
C ILE A 308 114.96 -24.69 75.25
N THR A 309 114.80 -25.58 74.26
CA THR A 309 115.60 -26.83 74.18
C THR A 309 116.89 -26.71 73.37
N SER A 310 117.03 -25.67 72.54
CA SER A 310 118.27 -25.42 71.77
C SER A 310 118.77 -23.99 71.96
N PRO A 311 119.42 -23.65 73.09
CA PRO A 311 120.02 -22.32 73.27
C PRO A 311 121.28 -22.08 72.42
N SER A 312 121.75 -23.08 71.67
CA SER A 312 123.13 -23.14 71.19
C SER A 312 123.33 -23.62 69.74
N VAL A 313 122.32 -23.53 68.87
CA VAL A 313 122.57 -23.64 67.43
C VAL A 313 122.49 -22.25 66.82
N ILE A 314 123.65 -21.60 66.71
CA ILE A 314 123.90 -20.60 65.69
C ILE A 314 124.42 -21.38 64.47
N PRO A 315 123.63 -21.60 63.42
CA PRO A 315 124.17 -21.77 62.09
C PRO A 315 123.99 -20.45 61.34
N SER A 316 125.11 -19.80 61.03
CA SER A 316 125.25 -18.68 60.08
C SER A 316 124.46 -17.39 60.34
N GLY A 317 125.09 -16.40 60.98
CA GLY A 317 125.06 -14.98 60.57
C GLY A 317 123.75 -14.18 60.51
N GLU A 318 122.58 -14.78 60.76
CA GLU A 318 121.29 -14.08 60.75
C GLU A 318 120.89 -13.66 62.18
N SER A 319 120.42 -12.43 62.32
CA SER A 319 120.06 -11.82 63.61
C SER A 319 118.97 -12.64 64.31
N LEU A 320 119.20 -13.05 65.56
CA LEU A 320 118.20 -13.69 66.45
C LEU A 320 116.88 -12.93 66.48
N TRP A 321 116.93 -11.60 66.36
CA TRP A 321 115.74 -10.75 66.31
C TRP A 321 114.96 -10.88 64.99
N GLY A 322 115.63 -11.16 63.88
CA GLY A 322 114.98 -11.37 62.58
C GLY A 322 114.10 -12.62 62.57
N GLU A 323 114.60 -13.73 63.14
CA GLU A 323 113.84 -14.99 63.22
C GLU A 323 112.64 -14.90 64.18
N VAL A 324 112.79 -14.21 65.31
CA VAL A 324 111.68 -13.98 66.25
C VAL A 324 110.60 -13.10 65.62
N VAL A 325 110.98 -12.04 64.89
CA VAL A 325 110.02 -11.13 64.23
C VAL A 325 109.27 -11.83 63.09
N THR A 326 109.92 -12.68 62.29
CA THR A 326 109.23 -13.42 61.22
C THR A 326 108.28 -14.48 61.77
N ARG A 327 108.65 -15.19 62.84
CA ARG A 327 107.78 -16.16 63.53
C ARG A 327 106.61 -15.49 64.26
N LEU A 328 106.84 -14.37 64.93
CA LEU A 328 105.76 -13.56 65.53
C LEU A 328 104.86 -12.93 64.46
N GLY A 329 105.42 -12.47 63.35
CA GLY A 329 104.65 -11.98 62.21
C GLY A 329 103.77 -13.06 61.60
N MET A 330 104.31 -14.28 61.40
CA MET A 330 103.56 -15.41 60.85
C MET A 330 102.44 -15.86 61.80
N THR A 331 102.72 -15.99 63.10
CA THR A 331 101.68 -16.32 64.10
C THR A 331 100.63 -15.22 64.22
N ALA A 332 101.00 -13.94 64.16
CA ALA A 332 100.05 -12.83 64.17
C ALA A 332 99.12 -12.85 62.94
N VAL A 333 99.63 -13.17 61.74
CA VAL A 333 98.81 -13.31 60.52
C VAL A 333 97.84 -14.49 60.64
N VAL A 334 98.29 -15.66 61.12
CA VAL A 334 97.41 -16.83 61.32
C VAL A 334 96.35 -16.53 62.38
N LEU A 335 96.72 -15.85 63.48
CA LEU A 335 95.80 -15.44 64.54
C LEU A 335 94.77 -14.41 64.04
N ALA A 336 95.19 -13.43 63.24
CA ALA A 336 94.29 -12.48 62.62
C ALA A 336 93.28 -13.17 61.69
N GLY A 337 93.72 -14.17 60.92
CA GLY A 337 92.84 -15.02 60.10
C GLY A 337 91.85 -15.81 60.95
N ALA A 338 92.29 -16.38 62.07
CA ALA A 338 91.43 -17.11 63.00
C ALA A 338 90.35 -16.22 63.64
N LEU A 339 90.73 -15.00 64.06
CA LEU A 339 89.81 -14.01 64.62
C LEU A 339 88.80 -13.51 63.59
N TYR A 340 89.23 -13.30 62.34
CA TYR A 340 88.32 -12.95 61.25
C TYR A 340 87.30 -14.06 60.99
N ALA A 341 87.75 -15.31 60.86
CA ALA A 341 86.88 -16.46 60.68
C ALA A 341 85.89 -16.64 61.86
N ALA A 342 86.35 -16.40 63.10
CA ALA A 342 85.49 -16.44 64.29
C ALA A 342 84.44 -15.32 64.29
N LYS A 343 84.82 -14.10 63.87
CA LYS A 343 83.91 -12.96 63.71
C LYS A 343 82.84 -13.25 62.65
N GLU A 344 83.26 -13.79 61.50
CA GLU A 344 82.35 -14.13 60.40
C GLU A 344 81.39 -15.26 60.80
N ALA A 345 81.89 -16.28 61.51
CA ALA A 345 81.04 -17.31 62.11
C ALA A 345 80.00 -16.72 63.08
N GLY A 346 80.40 -15.73 63.88
CA GLY A 346 79.50 -14.99 64.78
C GLY A 346 78.42 -14.21 64.05
N GLN A 347 78.78 -13.56 62.93
CA GLN A 347 77.85 -12.83 62.07
C GLN A 347 76.81 -13.77 61.44
N HIS A 348 77.24 -14.89 60.86
CA HIS A 348 76.32 -15.89 60.30
C HIS A 348 75.39 -16.49 61.36
N ARG A 349 75.83 -16.69 62.62
CA ARG A 349 74.94 -17.12 63.72
C ARG A 349 73.95 -16.03 64.15
N LYS A 350 74.30 -14.75 64.00
CA LYS A 350 73.35 -13.64 64.26
C LYS A 350 72.26 -13.65 63.19
N GLU A 351 72.64 -13.80 61.92
CA GLU A 351 71.72 -13.87 60.79
C GLU A 351 70.85 -15.13 60.81
N GLU A 352 71.41 -16.30 61.18
CA GLU A 352 70.64 -17.53 61.42
C GLU A 352 69.55 -17.30 62.47
N ARG A 353 69.92 -16.73 63.63
CA ARG A 353 68.97 -16.48 64.73
C ARG A 353 67.86 -15.52 64.32
N GLN A 354 68.19 -14.47 63.59
CA GLN A 354 67.20 -13.51 63.08
C GLN A 354 66.27 -14.15 62.05
N ALA A 355 66.81 -14.92 61.10
CA ALA A 355 66.01 -15.63 60.10
C ALA A 355 65.10 -16.68 60.74
N LYS A 356 65.61 -17.44 61.71
CA LYS A 356 64.81 -18.43 62.46
C LYS A 356 63.76 -17.78 63.35
N ALA A 357 64.06 -16.62 63.95
CA ALA A 357 63.06 -15.86 64.70
C ALA A 357 61.92 -15.39 63.78
N ARG A 358 62.24 -14.90 62.57
CA ARG A 358 61.24 -14.52 61.56
C ARG A 358 60.43 -15.72 61.07
N GLU A 359 61.08 -16.85 60.76
CA GLU A 359 60.42 -18.11 60.42
C GLU A 359 59.44 -18.54 61.52
N LEU A 360 59.88 -18.53 62.77
CA LEU A 360 59.06 -18.90 63.92
C LEU A 360 57.87 -17.95 64.09
N VAL A 361 58.08 -16.64 64.02
CA VAL A 361 56.98 -15.66 64.12
C VAL A 361 55.97 -15.89 63.00
N LEU A 362 56.41 -16.02 61.74
CA LEU A 362 55.51 -16.22 60.59
C LEU A 362 54.74 -17.56 60.63
N THR A 363 55.35 -18.62 61.17
CA THR A 363 54.70 -19.94 61.32
C THR A 363 53.80 -20.03 62.56
N THR A 364 54.13 -19.34 63.65
CA THR A 364 53.38 -19.42 64.90
C THR A 364 52.31 -18.34 65.05
N MET A 365 52.37 -17.27 64.27
CA MET A 365 51.42 -16.15 64.33
C MET A 365 49.97 -16.60 64.16
N ASP A 366 49.66 -17.48 63.20
CA ASP A 366 48.28 -17.92 62.97
C ASP A 366 47.69 -18.74 64.14
N PRO A 367 48.36 -19.79 64.67
CA PRO A 367 47.88 -20.52 65.85
C PRO A 367 47.54 -19.62 67.04
N PHE A 368 48.29 -18.53 67.26
CA PHE A 368 48.04 -17.59 68.36
C PHE A 368 46.90 -16.60 68.08
N LEU A 369 46.58 -16.35 66.80
CA LEU A 369 45.55 -15.40 66.38
C LEU A 369 44.15 -16.02 66.23
N VAL A 370 44.02 -17.36 66.25
CA VAL A 370 42.75 -18.08 66.03
C VAL A 370 41.62 -17.59 66.96
N ASN A 371 41.92 -17.31 68.23
CA ASN A 371 40.92 -16.95 69.25
C ASN A 371 40.77 -15.42 69.48
N ILE A 372 41.36 -14.59 68.62
CA ILE A 372 41.33 -13.12 68.75
C ILE A 372 40.39 -12.52 67.69
N HIS A 373 39.66 -11.45 68.05
CA HIS A 373 38.76 -10.71 67.15
C HIS A 373 39.51 -10.14 65.93
N GLU A 374 38.83 -10.09 64.78
CA GLU A 374 39.44 -9.83 63.47
C GLU A 374 40.15 -8.46 63.36
N ASP A 375 39.62 -7.43 63.99
CA ASP A 375 40.19 -6.08 63.99
C ASP A 375 41.52 -6.00 64.77
N VAL A 376 41.63 -6.74 65.87
CA VAL A 376 42.86 -6.84 66.67
C VAL A 376 43.86 -7.76 65.96
N ARG A 377 43.37 -8.79 65.26
CA ARG A 377 44.18 -9.69 64.43
C ARG A 377 44.86 -8.95 63.27
N GLU A 378 44.14 -8.09 62.58
CA GLU A 378 44.66 -7.29 61.47
C GLU A 378 45.71 -6.28 61.94
N LEU A 379 45.48 -5.62 63.09
CA LEU A 379 46.46 -4.73 63.71
C LEU A 379 47.75 -5.47 64.06
N ILE A 380 47.65 -6.63 64.73
CA ILE A 380 48.82 -7.45 65.10
C ILE A 380 49.57 -7.94 63.86
N ARG A 381 48.87 -8.36 62.80
CA ARG A 381 49.50 -8.76 61.53
C ARG A 381 50.23 -7.59 60.86
N SER A 382 49.64 -6.39 60.86
CA SER A 382 50.25 -5.20 60.26
C SER A 382 51.55 -4.80 60.96
N GLU A 383 51.58 -4.88 62.30
CA GLU A 383 52.78 -4.53 63.08
C GLU A 383 53.82 -5.65 63.04
N ALA A 384 53.41 -6.92 63.01
CA ALA A 384 54.31 -8.05 62.78
C ALA A 384 54.99 -7.93 61.40
N ALA A 385 54.24 -7.58 60.35
CA ALA A 385 54.80 -7.30 59.03
C ALA A 385 55.77 -6.11 59.07
N ARG A 386 55.39 -5.00 59.73
CA ARG A 386 56.26 -3.82 59.88
C ARG A 386 57.57 -4.16 60.59
N SER A 387 57.52 -4.92 61.68
CA SER A 387 58.72 -5.31 62.44
C SER A 387 59.61 -6.31 61.68
N ILE A 388 59.05 -7.19 60.86
CA ILE A 388 59.82 -8.18 60.09
C ILE A 388 60.47 -7.54 58.85
N PHE A 389 59.77 -6.64 58.15
CA PHE A 389 60.20 -6.09 56.87
C PHE A 389 60.85 -4.71 56.92
N VAL A 390 60.54 -3.86 57.91
CA VAL A 390 61.03 -2.46 57.96
C VAL A 390 62.20 -2.27 58.95
N LEU A 391 62.33 -3.11 59.99
CA LEU A 391 63.44 -2.99 60.95
C LEU A 391 64.73 -3.63 60.42
N ARG A 392 65.41 -2.91 59.53
CA ARG A 392 66.81 -3.20 59.17
C ARG A 392 67.80 -2.12 59.61
N ASP A 393 67.40 -1.04 60.29
CA ASP A 393 68.35 0.06 60.55
C ASP A 393 68.23 0.87 61.85
N GLN A 394 67.44 0.47 62.85
CA GLN A 394 67.49 1.14 64.16
C GLN A 394 67.55 0.15 65.31
N ASP A 395 68.66 0.19 66.04
CA ASP A 395 68.72 -0.29 67.42
C ASP A 395 67.66 0.47 68.24
N GLY A 396 66.75 -0.30 68.84
CA GLY A 396 65.62 0.07 69.70
C GLY A 396 65.44 1.53 70.12
N SER A 397 64.40 2.19 69.59
CA SER A 397 63.84 3.41 70.18
C SER A 397 62.62 3.04 71.04
N SER A 398 62.64 3.47 72.30
CA SER A 398 61.58 3.26 73.31
C SER A 398 60.28 4.03 73.04
N GLU A 399 60.19 4.72 71.89
CA GLU A 399 59.05 5.58 71.53
C GLU A 399 57.97 4.80 70.78
N ASP A 400 58.35 3.86 69.91
CA ASP A 400 57.40 3.02 69.15
C ASP A 400 56.63 2.05 70.08
N GLU A 401 57.30 1.51 71.10
CA GLU A 401 56.69 0.63 72.11
C GLU A 401 55.60 1.35 72.94
N LYS A 402 55.81 2.64 73.23
CA LYS A 402 54.83 3.47 73.95
C LYS A 402 53.61 3.80 73.08
N GLN A 403 53.83 4.18 71.82
CA GLN A 403 52.70 4.45 70.91
C GLN A 403 51.83 3.21 70.68
N MET A 404 52.43 2.02 70.61
CA MET A 404 51.67 0.77 70.52
C MET A 404 50.85 0.49 71.78
N SER A 405 51.44 0.66 72.97
CA SER A 405 50.74 0.48 74.24
C SER A 405 49.53 1.42 74.36
N ASP A 406 49.68 2.67 73.92
CA ASP A 406 48.63 3.67 73.97
C ASP A 406 47.50 3.38 72.97
N ARG A 407 47.82 2.96 71.73
CA ARG A 407 46.81 2.57 70.73
C ARG A 407 46.04 1.31 71.14
N LEU A 408 46.73 0.30 71.69
CA LEU A 408 46.07 -0.91 72.20
C LEU A 408 45.16 -0.59 73.39
N ARG A 409 45.59 0.31 74.27
CA ARG A 409 44.75 0.79 75.38
C ARG A 409 43.52 1.55 74.90
N ASP A 410 43.64 2.35 73.85
CA ASP A 410 42.49 3.10 73.31
C ASP A 410 41.46 2.17 72.65
N ILE A 411 41.89 1.16 71.89
CA ILE A 411 40.98 0.17 71.28
C ILE A 411 40.29 -0.69 72.35
N VAL A 412 41.03 -1.12 73.38
CA VAL A 412 40.43 -1.88 74.49
C VAL A 412 39.44 -1.01 75.27
N ARG A 413 39.73 0.27 75.47
CA ARG A 413 38.84 1.22 76.16
C ARG A 413 37.60 1.60 75.35
N SER A 414 37.71 1.77 74.04
CA SER A 414 36.56 2.05 73.18
C SER A 414 35.57 0.89 73.19
N ARG A 415 36.08 -0.36 73.19
CA ARG A 415 35.25 -1.57 73.30
C ARG A 415 34.64 -1.79 74.67
N THR A 416 35.37 -1.49 75.74
CA THR A 416 34.81 -1.54 77.10
C THR A 416 33.70 -0.48 77.29
N ARG A 417 33.63 0.54 76.42
CA ARG A 417 32.53 1.51 76.36
C ARG A 417 31.36 1.04 75.48
N GLU A 418 31.60 0.33 74.38
CA GLU A 418 30.53 -0.26 73.55
C GLU A 418 29.82 -1.41 74.28
N ASP A 419 30.56 -2.29 74.97
CA ASP A 419 29.98 -3.42 75.72
C ASP A 419 29.23 -2.97 77.00
N LYS A 420 29.49 -1.74 77.47
CA LYS A 420 28.72 -1.08 78.54
C LYS A 420 27.59 -0.18 78.02
N GLY A 421 27.45 -0.02 76.71
CA GLY A 421 26.36 0.72 76.05
C GLY A 421 25.17 -0.18 75.67
N GLN A 422 25.26 -1.48 75.94
CA GLN A 422 24.25 -2.48 75.61
C GLN A 422 23.76 -3.23 76.87
N GLU A 423 23.41 -2.48 77.91
CA GLU A 423 22.40 -2.95 78.86
C GLU A 423 21.01 -2.90 78.19
N PRO A 424 20.17 -3.93 78.33
CA PRO A 424 18.91 -4.04 77.61
C PRO A 424 17.93 -2.99 78.16
N ASP A 425 17.58 -2.01 77.34
CA ASP A 425 16.43 -1.16 77.60
C ASP A 425 15.16 -2.02 77.52
N GLY A 426 14.77 -2.53 78.68
CA GLY A 426 13.49 -3.16 78.89
C GLY A 426 12.41 -2.11 78.83
N THR A 427 11.77 -1.95 77.68
CA THR A 427 10.41 -1.41 77.60
C THR A 427 9.50 -2.33 76.83
N ALA A 428 8.64 -2.97 77.63
CA ALA A 428 7.34 -3.50 77.29
C ALA A 428 6.56 -2.67 76.27
N SER A 429 5.98 -3.36 75.28
CA SER A 429 4.77 -2.95 74.56
C SER A 429 4.12 -4.22 73.99
N THR A 430 3.29 -4.89 74.78
CA THR A 430 1.83 -4.95 74.61
C THR A 430 1.33 -5.43 73.26
N HIS A 431 0.81 -6.66 73.29
CA HIS A 431 -0.42 -7.09 72.60
C HIS A 431 -1.35 -5.93 72.18
N ARG A 432 -1.71 -5.90 70.89
CA ARG A 432 -3.11 -5.83 70.47
C ARG A 432 -3.27 -6.16 68.98
N GLU A 433 -4.13 -7.16 68.76
CA GLU A 433 -4.97 -7.48 67.59
C GLU A 433 -4.32 -7.72 66.21
#